data_AF-A0A6P5SBG9-F1
#
_entry.id   AF-A0A6P5SBG9-F1
#
_cell.length_a   1.000
_cell.length_b   1.000
_cell.length_c   1.000
_cell.angle_alpha   90.00
_cell.angle_beta   90.00
_cell.angle_gamma   90.00
#
_symmetry.space_group_name_H-M   'P 1'
#
loop_
_entity.id
_entity.type
_entity.pdbx_description
1 polymer ?
#
loop_
_entity_poly.entity_id
_entity_poly.type
_entity_poly.pdbx_seq_one_letter_code
_entity_poly.pdbx_strand_id
1 'polypeptide(L)'
;MEGSESEAVFDSLNVNPQLFINEVFNLVDDLVDDACNHFHQQASTSLKIEGTDRTQDLSKGINVIRKKVQSDIDKRLAMWEQHCHNHFFQVPEGFMLPKSDETPVDTSICQNAICDPDLDAQLDILRNNLTKVGKESAALNRELKSLERQSTSNNHISALNEISLLYDQNSYHEMFQEMMKTASELRTKIGKLKTRKIEETEHNKADKIYNPRRDPSMMGIGKGFSGAKLEDLQEVLVHLKNR
;
A
#
# COMPACT_ATOMS: atom_id res chain seq x y z
N MET A 1 -4.96 -13.05 48.99
CA MET A 1 -3.72 -13.63 48.46
C MET A 1 -2.63 -12.78 49.05
N GLU A 2 -1.98 -13.25 50.10
CA GLU A 2 -0.83 -12.56 50.67
C GLU A 2 0.30 -12.70 49.66
N GLY A 3 0.79 -11.56 49.15
CA GLY A 3 1.98 -11.52 48.31
C GLY A 3 3.19 -12.05 49.08
N SER A 4 4.15 -12.64 48.37
CA SER A 4 5.35 -13.19 48.99
C SER A 4 6.18 -12.08 49.68
N GLU A 5 7.01 -12.43 50.67
CA GLU A 5 7.93 -11.46 51.31
C GLU A 5 8.82 -10.74 50.28
N SER A 6 9.15 -11.44 49.18
CA SER A 6 9.90 -10.89 48.05
C SER A 6 9.13 -9.81 47.30
N GLU A 7 7.82 -10.00 47.10
CA GLU A 7 6.95 -9.05 46.39
C GLU A 7 6.85 -7.72 47.13
N ALA A 8 6.69 -7.76 48.46
CA ALA A 8 6.67 -6.56 49.30
C ALA A 8 7.99 -5.75 49.23
N VAL A 9 9.12 -6.45 49.12
CA VAL A 9 10.43 -5.82 48.95
C VAL A 9 10.55 -5.12 47.59
N PHE A 10 10.16 -5.77 46.50
CA PHE A 10 10.21 -5.15 45.17
C PHE A 10 9.22 -3.99 45.02
N ASP A 11 8.02 -4.11 45.59
CA ASP A 11 7.04 -3.03 45.63
C ASP A 11 7.57 -1.80 46.37
N SER A 12 8.28 -1.99 47.50
CA SER A 12 8.90 -0.90 48.25
C SER A 12 10.01 -0.18 47.48
N LEU A 13 10.66 -0.87 46.55
CA LEU A 13 11.67 -0.31 45.65
C LEU A 13 11.06 0.22 44.34
N ASN A 14 9.73 0.14 44.19
CA ASN A 14 9.00 0.49 42.98
C ASN A 14 9.55 -0.24 41.73
N VAL A 15 9.97 -1.49 41.91
CA VAL A 15 10.46 -2.39 40.86
C VAL A 15 9.42 -3.47 40.63
N ASN A 16 9.10 -3.74 39.36
CA ASN A 16 8.20 -4.84 38.99
C ASN A 16 8.96 -5.90 38.19
N PRO A 17 9.32 -7.04 38.83
CA PRO A 17 9.98 -8.16 38.18
C PRO A 17 9.24 -8.71 36.95
N GLN A 18 7.90 -8.79 37.00
CA GLN A 18 7.11 -9.29 35.89
C GLN A 18 7.17 -8.36 34.69
N LEU A 19 7.20 -7.04 34.92
CA LEU A 19 7.33 -6.06 33.85
C LEU A 19 8.65 -6.23 33.10
N PHE A 20 9.75 -6.47 33.83
CA PHE A 20 11.05 -6.77 33.22
C PHE A 20 11.02 -8.07 32.40
N ILE A 21 10.46 -9.15 32.94
CA ILE A 21 10.34 -10.43 32.24
C ILE A 21 9.54 -10.26 30.93
N ASN A 22 8.41 -9.56 31.00
CA ASN A 22 7.57 -9.29 29.84
C ASN A 22 8.30 -8.43 28.78
N GLU A 23 9.12 -7.46 29.20
CA GLU A 23 9.92 -6.66 28.28
C GLU A 23 10.95 -7.51 27.53
N VAL A 24 11.59 -8.47 28.21
CA VAL A 24 12.49 -9.43 27.58
C VAL A 24 11.74 -10.32 26.59
N PHE A 25 10.53 -10.78 26.92
CA PHE A 25 9.72 -11.60 26.02
C PHE A 25 9.38 -10.82 24.75
N ASN A 26 8.88 -9.58 24.89
CA ASN A 26 8.56 -8.72 23.75
C ASN A 26 9.79 -8.47 22.86
N LEU A 27 10.96 -8.21 23.46
CA LEU A 27 12.21 -8.01 22.71
C LEU A 27 12.60 -9.25 21.89
N VAL A 28 12.44 -10.45 22.47
CA VAL A 28 12.74 -11.70 21.77
C VAL A 28 11.76 -11.93 20.62
N ASP A 29 10.47 -11.67 20.84
CA ASP A 29 9.44 -11.79 19.80
C ASP A 29 9.71 -10.83 18.63
N ASP A 30 10.00 -9.56 18.93
CA ASP A 30 10.36 -8.55 17.93
C ASP A 30 11.58 -9.00 17.11
N LEU A 31 12.61 -9.54 17.78
CA LEU A 31 13.81 -10.04 17.11
C LEU A 31 13.52 -11.22 16.17
N VAL A 32 12.66 -12.15 16.59
CA VAL A 32 12.27 -13.31 15.75
C VAL A 32 11.50 -12.84 14.53
N ASP A 33 10.56 -11.89 14.70
CA ASP A 33 9.78 -11.34 13.60
C ASP A 33 10.66 -10.57 12.62
N ASP A 34 11.55 -9.71 13.11
CA ASP A 34 12.50 -8.96 12.28
C ASP A 34 13.44 -9.88 11.49
N ALA A 35 13.99 -10.91 12.15
CA ALA A 35 14.85 -11.89 11.47
C ALA A 35 14.09 -12.63 10.35
N CYS A 36 12.85 -13.02 10.60
CA CYS A 36 12.01 -13.67 9.58
C CYS A 36 11.67 -12.73 8.43
N ASN A 37 11.38 -11.46 8.72
CA ASN A 37 11.06 -10.44 7.72
C ASN A 37 12.27 -10.14 6.83
N HIS A 38 13.46 -9.98 7.45
CA HIS A 38 14.71 -9.83 6.72
C HIS A 38 14.99 -11.03 5.82
N PHE A 39 14.85 -12.25 6.34
CA PHE A 39 15.03 -13.47 5.54
C PHE A 39 14.05 -13.53 4.36
N HIS A 40 12.78 -13.17 4.59
CA HIS A 40 11.77 -13.11 3.52
C HIS A 40 12.17 -12.13 2.41
N GLN A 41 12.60 -10.92 2.78
CA GLN A 41 13.08 -9.92 1.82
C GLN A 41 14.29 -10.43 1.04
N GLN A 42 15.30 -10.92 1.74
CA GLN A 42 16.55 -11.41 1.13
C GLN A 42 16.32 -12.60 0.18
N ALA A 43 15.48 -13.55 0.59
CA ALA A 43 15.13 -14.72 -0.22
C ALA A 43 14.32 -14.32 -1.46
N SER A 44 13.38 -13.37 -1.31
CA SER A 44 12.58 -12.86 -2.43
C SER A 44 13.46 -12.20 -3.49
N THR A 45 14.40 -11.34 -3.08
CA THR A 45 15.35 -10.68 -3.99
C THR A 45 16.29 -11.68 -4.65
N SER A 46 16.83 -12.63 -3.89
CA SER A 46 17.79 -13.62 -4.40
C SER A 46 17.16 -14.58 -5.41
N LEU A 47 15.90 -14.97 -5.20
CA LEU A 47 15.17 -15.89 -6.06
C LEU A 47 14.48 -15.19 -7.24
N LYS A 48 14.38 -13.85 -7.24
CA LYS A 48 13.68 -13.04 -8.25
C LYS A 48 12.24 -13.50 -8.49
N ILE A 49 11.53 -13.78 -7.40
CA ILE A 49 10.18 -14.37 -7.43
C ILE A 49 9.06 -13.34 -7.26
N GLU A 50 9.40 -12.04 -7.16
CA GLU A 50 8.43 -10.96 -7.03
C GLU A 50 7.36 -11.01 -8.12
N GLY A 51 6.09 -10.97 -7.73
CA GLY A 51 4.94 -11.04 -8.63
C GLY A 51 4.54 -12.44 -9.11
N THR A 52 5.25 -13.50 -8.68
CA THR A 52 4.89 -14.90 -8.97
C THR A 52 4.20 -15.58 -7.80
N ASP A 53 3.44 -16.63 -8.09
CA ASP A 53 2.87 -17.62 -7.16
C ASP A 53 3.92 -18.20 -6.18
N ARG A 54 5.19 -18.26 -6.59
CA ARG A 54 6.32 -18.71 -5.74
C ARG A 54 6.59 -17.80 -4.54
N THR A 55 6.18 -16.51 -4.59
CA THR A 55 6.26 -15.61 -3.43
C THR A 55 5.36 -16.09 -2.29
N GLN A 56 4.16 -16.56 -2.63
CA GLN A 56 3.22 -17.06 -1.62
C GLN A 56 3.73 -18.35 -0.98
N ASP A 57 4.35 -19.23 -1.77
CA ASP A 57 4.93 -20.47 -1.26
C ASP A 57 6.15 -20.21 -0.38
N LEU A 58 6.98 -19.23 -0.71
CA LEU A 58 8.08 -18.77 0.15
C LEU A 58 7.54 -18.27 1.50
N SER A 59 6.51 -17.40 1.48
CA SER A 59 5.88 -16.87 2.69
C SER A 59 5.32 -17.98 3.58
N LYS A 60 4.63 -18.97 3.00
CA LYS A 60 4.15 -20.16 3.72
C LYS A 60 5.30 -20.94 4.36
N GLY A 61 6.37 -21.20 3.61
CA GLY A 61 7.55 -21.92 4.11
C GLY A 61 8.21 -21.20 5.29
N ILE A 62 8.42 -19.89 5.17
CA ILE A 62 8.99 -19.06 6.23
C ILE A 62 8.09 -19.06 7.48
N ASN A 63 6.77 -18.99 7.30
CA ASN A 63 5.84 -19.03 8.43
C ASN A 63 5.90 -20.38 9.19
N VAL A 64 6.10 -21.50 8.48
CA VAL A 64 6.29 -22.80 9.13
C VAL A 64 7.58 -22.82 9.97
N ILE A 65 8.68 -22.26 9.45
CA ILE A 65 9.94 -22.15 10.17
C ILE A 65 9.77 -21.24 11.39
N ARG A 66 9.17 -20.05 11.20
CA ARG A 66 8.88 -19.09 12.28
C ARG A 66 8.13 -19.77 13.42
N LYS A 67 7.01 -20.45 13.13
CA LYS A 67 6.21 -21.15 14.15
C LYS A 67 7.01 -22.19 14.93
N LYS A 68 7.92 -22.90 14.24
CA LYS A 68 8.77 -23.92 14.89
C LYS A 68 9.82 -23.28 15.80
N VAL A 69 10.45 -22.20 15.34
CA VAL A 69 11.43 -21.43 16.11
C VAL A 69 10.75 -20.81 17.33
N GLN A 70 9.62 -20.12 17.13
CA GLN A 70 8.83 -19.52 18.18
C GLN A 70 8.45 -20.55 19.25
N SER A 71 7.91 -21.70 18.84
CA SER A 71 7.53 -22.75 19.80
C SER A 71 8.69 -23.29 20.64
N ASP A 72 9.93 -23.33 20.12
CA ASP A 72 11.09 -23.76 20.91
C ASP A 72 11.57 -22.63 21.84
N ILE A 73 11.53 -21.39 21.37
CA ILE A 73 11.87 -20.19 22.15
C ILE A 73 10.88 -20.02 23.30
N ASP A 74 9.57 -20.08 23.05
CA ASP A 74 8.51 -19.94 24.06
C ASP A 74 8.71 -20.93 25.21
N LYS A 75 9.06 -22.19 24.89
CA LYS A 75 9.33 -23.22 25.91
C LYS A 75 10.55 -22.86 26.75
N ARG A 76 11.61 -22.36 26.11
CA ARG A 76 12.84 -21.96 26.82
C ARG A 76 12.61 -20.71 27.66
N LEU A 77 11.87 -19.74 27.14
CA LEU A 77 11.50 -18.52 27.85
C LEU A 77 10.60 -18.82 29.05
N ALA A 78 9.65 -19.74 28.94
CA ALA A 78 8.84 -20.18 30.08
C ALA A 78 9.69 -20.82 31.19
N MET A 79 10.65 -21.68 30.83
CA MET A 79 11.60 -22.24 31.81
C MET A 79 12.50 -21.17 32.43
N TRP A 80 12.93 -20.19 31.62
CA TRP A 80 13.74 -19.06 32.07
C TRP A 80 12.96 -18.13 33.01
N GLU A 81 11.71 -17.80 32.71
CA GLU A 81 10.82 -17.02 33.58
C GLU A 81 10.64 -17.70 34.94
N GLN A 82 10.35 -19.00 34.94
CA GLN A 82 10.24 -19.77 36.17
C GLN A 82 11.55 -19.74 36.96
N HIS A 83 12.70 -19.87 36.28
CA HIS A 83 14.01 -19.77 36.92
C HIS A 83 14.24 -18.37 37.51
N CYS A 84 13.82 -17.30 36.82
CA CYS A 84 13.91 -15.93 37.30
C CYS A 84 13.12 -15.74 38.59
N HIS A 85 11.89 -16.23 38.66
CA HIS A 85 11.08 -16.16 39.88
C HIS A 85 11.70 -16.93 41.04
N ASN A 86 12.29 -18.09 40.77
CA ASN A 86 12.85 -18.96 41.81
C ASN A 86 14.24 -18.53 42.31
N HIS A 87 14.97 -17.68 41.58
CA HIS A 87 16.38 -17.40 41.90
C HIS A 87 16.77 -15.94 41.86
N PHE A 88 16.24 -15.15 40.92
CA PHE A 88 16.62 -13.75 40.76
C PHE A 88 15.65 -12.80 41.47
N PHE A 89 14.37 -13.15 41.45
CA PHE A 89 13.29 -12.37 42.07
C PHE A 89 12.76 -13.04 43.35
N GLN A 90 13.61 -13.83 43.99
CA GLN A 90 13.37 -14.37 45.32
C GLN A 90 14.31 -13.70 46.32
N VAL A 91 13.71 -13.17 47.37
CA VAL A 91 14.41 -12.58 48.49
C VAL A 91 14.66 -13.69 49.54
N PRO A 92 15.88 -13.77 50.14
CA PRO A 92 16.17 -14.76 51.17
C PRO A 92 15.19 -14.66 52.35
N GLU A 93 14.81 -15.81 52.89
CA GLU A 93 13.89 -15.90 54.02
C GLU A 93 14.45 -15.11 55.22
N GLY A 94 13.63 -14.21 55.79
CA GLY A 94 14.02 -13.33 56.89
C GLY A 94 14.76 -12.05 56.47
N PHE A 95 14.94 -11.80 55.17
CA PHE A 95 15.38 -10.49 54.70
C PHE A 95 14.25 -9.47 54.88
N MET A 96 14.55 -8.46 55.67
CA MET A 96 13.69 -7.29 55.82
C MET A 96 14.44 -6.12 55.23
N LEU A 97 13.76 -5.29 54.44
CA LEU A 97 14.29 -3.95 54.20
C LEU A 97 14.51 -3.30 55.56
N PRO A 98 15.62 -2.57 55.77
CA PRO A 98 15.74 -1.67 56.90
C PRO A 98 14.47 -0.84 56.90
N LYS A 99 13.64 -0.99 57.94
CA LYS A 99 12.45 -0.17 58.03
C LYS A 99 12.94 1.26 57.92
N SER A 100 12.32 2.03 57.02
CA SER A 100 12.35 3.49 57.10
C SER A 100 11.53 3.93 58.33
N ASP A 101 11.73 3.27 59.47
CA ASP A 101 11.52 3.89 60.74
C ASP A 101 12.72 4.82 60.86
N GLU A 102 12.44 6.11 60.88
CA GLU A 102 13.32 7.13 61.40
C GLU A 102 13.71 6.72 62.84
N THR A 103 14.61 5.76 63.01
CA THR A 103 15.15 5.43 64.31
C THR A 103 16.15 6.52 64.67
N PRO A 104 16.03 7.15 65.85
CA PRO A 104 16.93 8.20 66.31
C PRO A 104 18.28 7.56 66.65
N VAL A 105 19.08 7.28 65.63
CA VAL A 105 20.47 6.87 65.76
C VAL A 105 21.29 8.14 65.85
N ASP A 106 21.73 8.42 67.08
CA ASP A 106 22.86 9.28 67.45
C ASP A 106 23.13 10.46 66.51
N THR A 107 22.47 11.55 66.86
CA THR A 107 22.58 12.92 66.37
C THR A 107 24.03 13.44 66.37
N SER A 108 24.87 12.95 65.45
CA SER A 108 26.24 13.45 65.32
C SER A 108 26.76 13.55 63.89
N ILE A 109 26.12 12.94 62.89
CA ILE A 109 26.63 12.99 61.49
C ILE A 109 25.57 13.47 60.47
N CYS A 110 24.27 13.45 60.81
CA CYS A 110 23.20 13.87 59.91
C CYS A 110 22.55 15.21 60.30
N GLN A 111 23.36 16.21 60.67
CA GLN A 111 22.88 17.59 60.86
C GLN A 111 22.96 18.46 59.59
N ASN A 112 23.25 17.86 58.43
CA ASN A 112 23.18 18.51 57.14
C ASN A 112 22.13 17.87 56.23
N ALA A 113 20.94 17.57 56.77
CA ALA A 113 19.72 17.65 55.97
C ALA A 113 19.45 19.13 55.67
N ILE A 114 20.37 19.73 54.91
CA ILE A 114 20.12 20.97 54.20
C ILE A 114 19.15 20.51 53.12
N CYS A 115 17.88 20.92 53.18
CA CYS A 115 17.05 20.95 51.98
C CYS A 115 17.89 21.66 50.93
N ASP A 116 18.46 20.91 49.99
CA ASP A 116 19.30 21.47 48.95
C ASP A 116 18.36 22.22 48.00
N PRO A 117 18.27 23.56 48.10
CA PRO A 117 17.29 24.32 47.35
C PRO A 117 17.57 24.24 45.85
N ASP A 118 18.81 23.91 45.48
CA ASP A 118 19.21 23.70 44.10
C ASP A 118 18.66 22.37 43.56
N LEU A 119 18.69 21.30 44.35
CA LEU A 119 18.10 20.02 43.98
C LEU A 119 16.57 20.13 43.82
N ASP A 120 15.90 20.82 44.74
CA ASP A 120 14.46 21.09 44.65
C ASP A 120 14.13 21.94 43.42
N ALA A 121 14.92 22.98 43.13
CA ALA A 121 14.75 23.79 41.92
C ALA A 121 14.97 22.97 40.64
N GLN A 122 15.96 22.07 40.62
CA GLN A 122 16.19 21.15 39.49
C GLN A 122 15.03 20.17 39.31
N LEU A 123 14.47 19.63 40.39
CA LEU A 123 13.28 18.77 40.34
C LEU A 123 12.07 19.52 39.76
N ASP A 124 11.86 20.76 40.17
CA ASP A 124 10.77 21.58 39.64
C ASP A 124 10.99 21.94 38.16
N ILE A 125 12.23 22.20 37.74
CA ILE A 125 12.58 22.37 36.33
C ILE A 125 12.25 21.09 35.53
N LEU A 126 12.62 19.92 36.04
CA LEU A 126 12.36 18.64 35.37
C LEU A 126 10.85 18.33 35.30
N ARG A 127 10.09 18.58 36.37
CA ARG A 127 8.63 18.44 36.37
C ARG A 127 7.98 19.39 35.36
N ASN A 128 8.43 20.64 35.32
CA ASN A 128 7.96 21.63 34.35
C ASN A 128 8.30 21.21 32.91
N ASN A 129 9.50 20.69 32.67
CA ASN A 129 9.90 20.16 31.36
C ASN A 129 9.07 18.95 30.96
N LEU A 130 8.81 18.01 31.87
CA LEU A 130 7.97 16.84 31.61
C LEU A 130 6.55 17.25 31.23
N THR A 131 5.95 18.22 31.94
CA THR A 131 4.62 18.73 31.59
C THR A 131 4.61 19.47 30.25
N LYS A 132 5.69 20.18 29.91
CA LYS A 132 5.86 20.83 28.61
C LYS A 132 5.96 19.81 27.48
N VAL A 133 6.85 18.82 27.61
CA VAL A 133 7.00 17.71 26.65
C VAL A 133 5.70 16.92 26.51
N GLY A 134 4.97 16.69 27.59
CA GLY A 134 3.65 16.04 27.54
C GLY A 134 2.63 16.83 26.72
N LYS A 135 2.60 18.17 26.84
CA LYS A 135 1.74 19.04 26.02
C LYS A 135 2.15 19.02 24.54
N GLU A 136 3.46 19.10 24.27
CA GLU A 136 4.01 19.05 22.91
C GLU A 136 3.74 17.70 22.24
N SER A 137 3.95 16.59 22.96
CA SER A 137 3.61 15.23 22.50
C SER A 137 2.12 15.09 22.18
N ALA A 138 1.24 15.61 23.05
CA ALA A 138 -0.20 15.62 22.80
C ALA A 138 -0.58 16.47 21.58
N ALA A 139 0.09 17.59 21.35
CA ALA A 139 -0.10 18.42 20.15
C ALA A 139 0.36 17.69 18.88
N LEU A 140 1.56 17.11 18.90
CA LEU A 140 2.11 16.33 17.78
C LEU A 140 1.22 15.15 17.42
N ASN A 141 0.70 14.42 18.41
CA ASN A 141 -0.22 13.30 18.18
C ASN A 141 -1.55 13.77 17.54
N ARG A 142 -2.04 14.97 17.88
CA ARG A 142 -3.21 15.55 17.19
C ARG A 142 -2.90 15.89 15.74
N GLU A 143 -1.73 16.46 15.46
CA GLU A 143 -1.28 16.75 14.10
C GLU A 143 -1.12 15.48 13.27
N LEU A 144 -0.49 14.44 13.84
CA LEU A 144 -0.33 13.14 13.18
C LEU A 144 -1.70 12.54 12.81
N LYS A 145 -2.66 12.53 13.76
CA LYS A 145 -4.03 12.08 13.48
C LYS A 145 -4.75 12.93 12.42
N SER A 146 -4.46 14.23 12.36
CA SER A 146 -5.00 15.12 11.32
C SER A 146 -4.43 14.78 9.95
N LEU A 147 -3.11 14.57 9.86
CA LEU A 147 -2.40 14.18 8.65
C LEU A 147 -2.82 12.80 8.16
N GLU A 148 -3.00 11.84 9.06
CA GLU A 148 -3.51 10.51 8.73
C GLU A 148 -4.91 10.61 8.11
N ARG A 149 -5.82 11.38 8.73
CA ARG A 149 -7.16 11.63 8.18
C ARG A 149 -7.10 12.29 6.81
N GLN A 150 -6.19 13.24 6.60
CA GLN A 150 -5.98 13.89 5.31
C GLN A 150 -5.46 12.91 4.26
N SER A 151 -4.54 12.02 4.64
CA SER A 151 -4.01 10.96 3.78
C SER A 151 -5.10 9.95 3.38
N THR A 152 -5.90 9.48 4.34
CA THR A 152 -7.03 8.57 4.06
C THR A 152 -8.17 9.25 3.30
N SER A 153 -8.38 10.55 3.52
CA SER A 153 -9.38 11.37 2.83
C SER A 153 -8.90 11.81 1.45
N ASN A 154 -7.68 11.45 1.03
CA ASN A 154 -7.17 11.70 -0.31
C ASN A 154 -7.83 10.74 -1.33
N ASN A 155 -9.16 10.67 -1.27
CA ASN A 155 -10.07 10.07 -2.25
C ASN A 155 -9.77 10.55 -3.68
N HIS A 156 -9.05 11.67 -3.82
CA HIS A 156 -8.57 12.17 -5.10
C HIS A 156 -7.60 11.21 -5.78
N ILE A 157 -6.77 10.47 -5.04
CA ILE A 157 -5.87 9.45 -5.61
C ILE A 157 -6.69 8.25 -6.10
N SER A 158 -7.66 7.79 -5.31
CA SER A 158 -8.56 6.70 -5.71
C SER A 158 -9.41 7.07 -6.93
N ALA A 159 -9.95 8.29 -6.98
CA ALA A 159 -10.71 8.80 -8.12
C ALA A 159 -9.84 8.96 -9.38
N LEU A 160 -8.59 9.41 -9.25
CA LEU A 160 -7.65 9.47 -10.38
C LEU A 160 -7.28 8.07 -10.88
N ASN A 161 -7.07 7.10 -9.98
CA ASN A 161 -6.83 5.71 -10.36
C ASN A 161 -8.03 5.09 -11.06
N GLU A 162 -9.26 5.37 -10.61
CA GLU A 162 -10.48 4.91 -11.26
C GLU A 162 -10.65 5.51 -12.66
N ILE A 163 -10.37 6.81 -12.83
CA ILE A 163 -10.36 7.46 -14.15
C ILE A 163 -9.27 6.87 -15.06
N SER A 164 -8.09 6.57 -14.52
CA SER A 164 -7.00 5.93 -15.27
C SER A 164 -7.39 4.51 -15.70
N LEU A 165 -8.03 3.74 -14.81
CA LEU A 165 -8.52 2.39 -15.13
C LEU A 165 -9.60 2.44 -16.22
N LEU A 166 -10.51 3.41 -16.17
CA LEU A 166 -11.52 3.62 -17.21
C LEU A 166 -10.92 4.03 -18.57
N TYR A 167 -9.76 4.69 -18.55
CA TYR A 167 -9.01 5.03 -19.76
C TYR A 167 -8.27 3.82 -20.34
N ASP A 168 -7.72 2.94 -19.50
CA ASP A 168 -7.06 1.72 -19.94
C ASP A 168 -8.04 0.62 -20.37
N GLN A 169 -9.21 0.52 -19.71
CA GLN A 169 -10.26 -0.45 -20.05
C GLN A 169 -11.02 -0.08 -21.32
N ASN A 170 -11.28 1.21 -21.51
CA ASN A 170 -11.85 1.64 -22.77
C ASN A 170 -10.72 1.81 -23.77
N SER A 171 -10.75 0.98 -24.81
CA SER A 171 -9.86 1.12 -25.96
C SER A 171 -10.21 2.35 -26.80
N TYR A 172 -10.33 3.52 -26.17
CA TYR A 172 -10.55 4.81 -26.83
C TYR A 172 -9.38 5.11 -27.78
N HIS A 173 -8.16 4.70 -27.42
CA HIS A 173 -7.01 4.88 -28.28
C HIS A 173 -7.10 4.03 -29.55
N GLU A 174 -7.37 2.72 -29.46
CA GLU A 174 -7.50 1.88 -30.67
C GLU A 174 -8.76 2.26 -31.46
N MET A 175 -9.87 2.59 -30.80
CA MET A 175 -11.09 3.05 -31.48
C MET A 175 -10.85 4.37 -32.22
N PHE A 176 -10.08 5.29 -31.65
CA PHE A 176 -9.71 6.54 -32.32
C PHE A 176 -8.75 6.30 -33.50
N GLN A 177 -7.81 5.37 -33.36
CA GLN A 177 -6.93 4.97 -34.46
C GLN A 177 -7.70 4.29 -35.59
N GLU A 178 -8.60 3.36 -35.29
CA GLU A 178 -9.45 2.70 -36.27
C GLU A 178 -10.41 3.67 -36.94
N MET A 179 -10.98 4.63 -36.20
CA MET A 179 -11.79 5.71 -36.78
C MET A 179 -10.97 6.58 -37.75
N MET A 180 -9.74 6.93 -37.38
CA MET A 180 -8.86 7.73 -38.23
C MET A 180 -8.47 6.98 -39.51
N LYS A 181 -8.18 5.68 -39.38
CA LYS A 181 -7.90 4.80 -40.52
C LYS A 181 -9.11 4.67 -41.45
N THR A 182 -10.29 4.41 -40.90
CA THR A 182 -11.53 4.28 -41.67
C THR A 182 -11.89 5.58 -42.39
N ALA A 183 -11.71 6.73 -41.74
CA ALA A 183 -11.92 8.04 -42.36
C ALA A 183 -10.93 8.30 -43.51
N SER A 184 -9.67 7.89 -43.35
CA SER A 184 -8.65 7.97 -44.40
C SER A 184 -8.99 7.07 -45.59
N GLU A 185 -9.43 5.84 -45.35
CA GLU A 185 -9.88 4.92 -46.39
C GLU A 185 -11.09 5.46 -47.16
N LEU A 186 -12.08 6.02 -46.45
CA LEU A 186 -13.25 6.66 -47.05
C LEU A 186 -12.81 7.81 -47.98
N ARG A 187 -11.94 8.70 -47.49
CA ARG A 187 -11.41 9.82 -48.28
C ARG A 187 -10.71 9.33 -49.56
N THR A 188 -9.96 8.23 -49.45
CA THR A 188 -9.25 7.63 -50.57
C THR A 188 -10.22 7.01 -51.58
N LYS A 189 -11.26 6.30 -51.13
CA LYS A 189 -12.31 5.73 -51.98
C LYS A 189 -13.12 6.81 -52.69
N ILE A 190 -13.47 7.90 -52.00
CA ILE A 190 -14.15 9.07 -52.60
C ILE A 190 -13.27 9.71 -53.68
N GLY A 191 -11.96 9.86 -53.41
CA GLY A 191 -11.00 10.34 -54.40
C GLY A 191 -10.98 9.48 -55.67
N LYS A 192 -10.83 8.15 -55.51
CA LYS A 192 -10.85 7.19 -56.62
C LYS A 192 -12.16 7.19 -57.39
N LEU A 193 -13.30 7.29 -56.70
CA LEU A 193 -14.63 7.37 -57.32
C LEU A 193 -14.76 8.64 -58.17
N LYS A 194 -14.27 9.77 -57.68
CA LYS A 194 -14.28 11.05 -58.39
C LYS A 194 -13.42 10.98 -59.66
N THR A 195 -12.22 10.40 -59.58
CA THR A 195 -11.34 10.22 -60.74
C THR A 195 -11.96 9.28 -61.77
N ARG A 196 -12.48 8.12 -61.34
CA ARG A 196 -13.19 7.18 -62.22
C ARG A 196 -14.36 7.84 -62.95
N LYS A 197 -15.15 8.67 -62.25
CA LYS A 197 -16.27 9.40 -62.86
C LYS A 197 -15.79 10.39 -63.94
N ILE A 198 -14.65 11.06 -63.73
CA ILE A 198 -14.08 11.97 -64.72
C ILE A 198 -13.61 11.19 -65.95
N GLU A 199 -12.84 10.11 -65.75
CA GLU A 199 -12.37 9.23 -66.83
C GLU A 199 -13.52 8.63 -67.63
N GLU A 200 -14.60 8.19 -66.97
CA GLU A 200 -15.78 7.62 -67.61
C GLU A 200 -16.56 8.68 -68.42
N THR A 201 -16.62 9.93 -67.94
CA THR A 201 -17.19 11.04 -68.72
C THR A 201 -16.32 11.45 -69.90
N GLU A 202 -15.00 11.33 -69.80
CA GLU A 202 -14.08 11.60 -70.90
C GLU A 202 -14.11 10.48 -71.94
N HIS A 203 -14.17 9.23 -71.51
CA HIS A 203 -14.33 8.08 -72.38
C HIS A 203 -15.65 8.16 -73.16
N ASN A 204 -16.77 8.49 -72.49
CA ASN A 204 -18.06 8.69 -73.14
C ASN A 204 -18.05 9.85 -74.16
N LYS A 205 -17.28 10.92 -73.91
CA LYS A 205 -17.10 12.02 -74.88
C LYS A 205 -16.26 11.59 -76.08
N ALA A 206 -15.19 10.83 -75.86
CA ALA A 206 -14.33 10.29 -76.91
C ALA A 206 -15.08 9.27 -77.79
N ASP A 207 -15.89 8.40 -77.20
CA ASP A 207 -16.67 7.38 -77.90
C ASP A 207 -17.78 8.01 -78.77
N LYS A 208 -18.36 9.13 -78.31
CA LYS A 208 -19.30 9.96 -79.09
C LYS A 208 -18.66 10.66 -80.31
N ILE A 209 -17.36 10.93 -80.26
CA ILE A 209 -16.60 11.52 -81.37
C ILE A 209 -16.22 10.45 -82.41
N TYR A 210 -15.87 9.24 -81.97
CA TYR A 210 -15.46 8.15 -82.86
C TYR A 210 -16.61 7.33 -83.46
N ASN A 211 -17.84 7.43 -82.94
CA ASN A 211 -19.01 6.71 -83.46
C ASN A 211 -20.25 7.62 -83.66
N PRO A 212 -20.36 8.37 -84.77
CA PRO A 212 -21.40 9.40 -84.96
C PRO A 212 -22.79 8.85 -85.30
N ARG A 213 -22.93 7.54 -85.53
CA ARG A 213 -24.17 6.90 -86.03
C ARG A 213 -24.94 6.08 -85.00
N ARG A 214 -24.68 6.26 -83.69
CA ARG A 214 -25.51 5.64 -82.65
C ARG A 214 -26.61 6.62 -82.25
N ASP A 215 -27.85 6.20 -82.48
CA ASP A 215 -29.05 7.02 -82.31
C ASP A 215 -29.14 7.60 -80.87
N PRO A 216 -29.32 8.93 -80.70
CA PRO A 216 -29.40 9.56 -79.37
C PRO A 216 -30.62 9.13 -78.56
N SER A 217 -31.60 8.47 -79.19
CA SER A 217 -32.89 8.09 -78.62
C SER A 217 -32.88 6.80 -77.80
N MET A 218 -31.79 6.02 -77.81
CA MET A 218 -31.64 4.85 -76.92
C MET A 218 -30.94 5.15 -75.59
N MET A 219 -30.42 6.36 -75.38
CA MET A 219 -29.84 6.74 -74.10
C MET A 219 -30.96 7.13 -73.14
N GLY A 220 -31.49 6.13 -72.45
CA GLY A 220 -32.51 6.30 -71.43
C GLY A 220 -32.16 7.43 -70.47
N ILE A 221 -33.11 8.34 -70.33
CA ILE A 221 -33.32 9.35 -69.29
C ILE A 221 -32.42 9.10 -68.08
N GLY A 222 -31.60 10.10 -67.74
CA GLY A 222 -30.70 10.09 -66.60
C GLY A 222 -31.40 9.62 -65.33
N LYS A 223 -31.22 8.32 -65.02
CA LYS A 223 -31.53 7.75 -63.73
C LYS A 223 -30.27 7.84 -62.89
N GLY A 224 -30.33 8.67 -61.85
CA GLY A 224 -29.44 8.53 -60.71
C GLY A 224 -29.36 7.05 -60.28
N PHE A 225 -28.16 6.63 -59.89
CA PHE A 225 -27.84 5.29 -59.37
C PHE A 225 -28.07 4.09 -60.31
N SER A 226 -28.04 4.26 -61.63
CA SER A 226 -28.25 3.14 -62.58
C SER A 226 -26.99 2.36 -62.99
N GLY A 227 -25.82 2.67 -62.42
CA GLY A 227 -24.55 1.97 -62.72
C GLY A 227 -23.95 1.17 -61.56
N ALA A 228 -24.58 1.18 -60.37
CA ALA A 228 -24.12 0.36 -59.26
C ALA A 228 -24.67 -1.06 -59.43
N LYS A 229 -23.77 -2.05 -59.43
CA LYS A 229 -24.16 -3.45 -59.35
C LYS A 229 -24.88 -3.68 -58.02
N LEU A 230 -25.96 -4.47 -58.03
CA LEU A 230 -26.77 -4.74 -56.83
C LEU A 230 -25.89 -5.31 -55.71
N GLU A 231 -24.85 -6.06 -56.09
CA GLU A 231 -23.84 -6.65 -55.24
C GLU A 231 -23.04 -5.59 -54.46
N ASP A 232 -22.69 -4.46 -55.09
CA ASP A 232 -21.92 -3.37 -54.46
C ASP A 232 -22.75 -2.62 -53.42
N LEU A 233 -24.06 -2.48 -53.65
CA LEU A 233 -24.98 -1.85 -52.68
C LEU A 233 -25.31 -2.81 -51.53
N GLN A 234 -25.33 -4.10 -51.81
CA GLN A 234 -25.59 -5.13 -50.82
C GLN A 234 -24.39 -5.33 -49.88
N GLU A 235 -23.17 -5.20 -50.38
CA GLU A 235 -21.94 -5.20 -49.57
C GLU A 235 -21.91 -4.03 -48.57
N VAL A 236 -22.32 -2.84 -48.99
CA VAL A 236 -22.43 -1.66 -48.12
C VAL A 236 -23.53 -1.85 -47.05
N LEU A 237 -24.65 -2.47 -47.43
CA LEU A 237 -25.75 -2.76 -46.49
C LEU A 237 -25.37 -3.81 -45.44
N VAL A 238 -24.62 -4.84 -45.83
CA VAL A 238 -24.10 -5.86 -44.90
C VAL A 238 -23.09 -5.26 -43.94
N HIS A 239 -22.21 -4.37 -44.40
CA HIS A 239 -21.26 -3.66 -43.55
C HIS A 239 -21.93 -2.71 -42.54
N LEU A 240 -23.08 -2.11 -42.88
CA LEU A 240 -23.84 -1.24 -41.97
C LEU A 240 -24.67 -2.02 -40.96
N LYS A 241 -25.10 -3.24 -41.29
CA LYS A 241 -25.95 -4.08 -40.43
C LYS A 241 -25.17 -4.90 -39.40
N ASN A 242 -23.86 -5.07 -39.59
CA ASN A 242 -22.96 -5.81 -38.70
C ASN A 242 -22.15 -4.88 -37.77
N ARG A 243 -22.71 -3.73 -37.39
CA ARG A 243 -22.14 -2.82 -36.40
C ARG A 243 -22.95 -2.85 -35.11
#